data_AF-A0A507BA11-F1
#
_entry.id   AF-A0A507BA11-F1
#
_cell.length_a   1.000
_cell.length_b   1.000
_cell.length_c   1.000
_cell.angle_alpha   90.00
_cell.angle_beta   90.00
_cell.angle_gamma   90.00
#
_symmetry.space_group_name_H-M   'P 1'
#
loop_
_entity.id
_entity.type
_entity.pdbx_description
1 polymer ?
#
loop_
_entity_poly.entity_id
_entity_poly.type
_entity_poly.pdbx_seq_one_letter_code
_entity_poly.pdbx_strand_id
1 'polypeptide(L)'
;MASLYRLAGRNAKRLCLRSVATPSSVRAFSSTCLRKYAEPYQGTRLIPVDEDFAHPNDPYGVHKLQEGAVQKSREGSVENRKVRHYTVNFGPQHPAAHGVLRLILELNGEEIIRADPHVGLLHRGTEKLCEYKTYMQALPYFDRLDYVSMMTNEQCFALAVEKLLNIEIPERAKFIRTMFGEITRILNHLMSVLSHAMDVGALTPFLWGFEEREKLMEFYERVSGARLHAAYVRPGGVHQDIPVGLLDDIYQWATQFGDRIDETEEMLTDNRIWINRLKGVGVVSAREALNLSFTGVMLRGSGVPWDIRKSSPYDAYDQVEFDVPVGVNGDCYDRYLCRMEEFRQSLRIIHQCLNKMPAGPVRVEDYKVSPPPRAAMKENMEALIHHFLLYTKGYAVPPGDTYSAIEAPKGEMGVYVVSDGSERPYRVHIRAPGFAHLAGFDHVCKGHLLADAVAVIGTMDLVFGEVDR
;
A
#
# COMPACT_ATOMS: atom_id res chain seq x y z
N MET A 1 -65.16 -0.68 11.04
CA MET A 1 -66.53 -0.36 10.57
C MET A 1 -66.37 0.48 9.31
N ALA A 2 -66.55 -0.13 8.15
CA ALA A 2 -67.79 -0.07 7.36
C ALA A 2 -67.71 1.16 6.41
N SER A 3 -68.03 1.10 5.12
CA SER A 3 -68.80 0.12 4.35
C SER A 3 -68.73 0.63 2.89
N LEU A 4 -68.48 -0.23 1.89
CA LEU A 4 -69.47 -0.69 0.89
C LEU A 4 -70.09 0.47 0.05
N TYR A 5 -70.09 0.43 -1.28
CA TYR A 5 -70.92 -0.47 -2.09
C TYR A 5 -70.39 -0.48 -3.54
N ARG A 6 -70.10 -1.63 -4.18
CA ARG A 6 -71.02 -2.59 -4.83
C ARG A 6 -71.90 -1.96 -5.92
N LEU A 7 -71.77 -2.50 -7.12
CA LEU A 7 -72.80 -2.92 -8.10
C LEU A 7 -72.03 -3.17 -9.41
N ALA A 8 -72.23 -4.16 -10.26
CA ALA A 8 -72.99 -5.39 -10.41
C ALA A 8 -72.40 -5.96 -11.74
N GLY A 9 -72.38 -7.22 -12.11
CA GLY A 9 -72.94 -8.45 -11.62
C GLY A 9 -72.66 -9.53 -12.68
N ARG A 10 -72.72 -10.78 -12.25
CA ARG A 10 -73.16 -11.97 -13.01
C ARG A 10 -72.41 -12.39 -14.30
N ASN A 11 -71.88 -13.61 -14.18
CA ASN A 11 -72.08 -14.76 -15.07
C ASN A 11 -71.11 -15.01 -16.24
N ALA A 12 -70.52 -16.21 -16.14
CA ALA A 12 -70.39 -17.24 -17.17
C ALA A 12 -69.23 -17.18 -18.20
N LYS A 13 -68.29 -18.11 -17.96
CA LYS A 13 -67.77 -19.16 -18.87
C LYS A 13 -67.22 -18.79 -20.27
N ARG A 14 -66.00 -19.30 -20.48
CA ARG A 14 -65.37 -19.87 -21.69
C ARG A 14 -64.75 -18.92 -22.73
N LEU A 15 -63.41 -18.97 -22.77
CA LEU A 15 -62.57 -19.39 -23.91
C LEU A 15 -63.18 -19.23 -25.31
N CYS A 16 -62.52 -18.45 -26.18
CA CYS A 16 -61.77 -19.00 -27.32
C CYS A 16 -60.95 -17.94 -28.09
N LEU A 17 -59.92 -18.45 -28.75
CA LEU A 17 -58.79 -17.78 -29.42
C LEU A 17 -59.08 -17.35 -30.88
N ARG A 18 -58.08 -16.64 -31.45
CA ARG A 18 -57.70 -16.37 -32.87
C ARG A 18 -58.16 -15.03 -33.46
N SER A 19 -57.43 -14.37 -34.37
CA SER A 19 -56.02 -14.46 -34.85
C SER A 19 -55.72 -13.28 -35.81
N VAL A 20 -54.55 -12.66 -35.64
CA VAL A 20 -53.59 -12.14 -36.66
C VAL A 20 -54.09 -11.61 -38.01
N ALA A 21 -53.78 -10.34 -38.35
CA ALA A 21 -52.90 -9.95 -39.47
C ALA A 21 -52.67 -8.41 -39.59
N THR A 22 -51.46 -8.08 -40.08
CA THR A 22 -50.72 -6.81 -40.36
C THR A 22 -51.35 -5.90 -41.46
N PRO A 23 -50.76 -4.78 -42.01
CA PRO A 23 -49.42 -4.14 -41.86
C PRO A 23 -49.32 -2.56 -41.93
N SER A 24 -48.09 -2.05 -41.74
CA SER A 24 -47.40 -0.98 -42.51
C SER A 24 -47.21 0.47 -42.00
N SER A 25 -45.92 0.87 -42.11
CA SER A 25 -45.30 2.18 -42.31
C SER A 25 -45.16 3.15 -41.12
N VAL A 26 -43.89 3.42 -40.71
CA VAL A 26 -43.20 4.73 -40.75
C VAL A 26 -41.67 4.48 -40.60
N ARG A 27 -40.85 5.00 -41.53
CA ARG A 27 -39.40 5.27 -41.37
C ARG A 27 -39.28 6.75 -40.94
N ALA A 28 -38.31 7.27 -40.20
CA ALA A 28 -37.18 6.80 -39.41
C ALA A 28 -36.59 8.08 -38.77
N PHE A 29 -36.11 8.04 -37.52
CA PHE A 29 -35.10 8.98 -37.02
C PHE A 29 -34.29 8.32 -35.90
N SER A 30 -33.00 8.65 -35.85
CA SER A 30 -31.99 8.34 -34.83
C SER A 30 -31.26 6.98 -34.93
N SER A 31 -30.02 7.08 -35.40
CA SER A 31 -28.95 6.08 -35.39
C SER A 31 -28.43 5.81 -33.98
N THR A 32 -28.80 4.68 -33.40
CA THR A 32 -28.00 3.98 -32.38
C THR A 32 -28.06 2.49 -32.71
N CYS A 33 -26.91 1.82 -32.81
CA CYS A 33 -26.86 0.39 -33.03
C CYS A 33 -27.53 -0.32 -31.84
N LEU A 34 -28.74 -0.84 -32.05
CA LEU A 34 -29.36 -1.79 -31.14
C LEU A 34 -28.41 -2.98 -30.98
N ARG A 35 -28.04 -3.26 -29.73
CA ARG A 35 -27.31 -4.46 -29.31
C ARG A 35 -27.88 -5.67 -30.07
N LYS A 36 -27.05 -6.34 -30.87
CA LYS A 36 -27.38 -7.69 -31.36
C LYS A 36 -27.59 -8.54 -30.11
N TYR A 37 -28.82 -9.03 -29.92
CA TYR A 37 -29.08 -10.13 -29.00
C TYR A 37 -28.14 -11.28 -29.37
N ALA A 38 -27.49 -11.88 -28.38
CA ALA A 38 -26.65 -13.05 -28.58
C ALA A 38 -27.44 -14.12 -29.36
N GLU A 39 -26.82 -14.71 -30.37
CA GLU A 39 -27.41 -15.84 -31.09
C GLU A 39 -27.74 -16.95 -30.07
N PRO A 40 -28.87 -17.67 -30.22
CA PRO A 40 -29.22 -18.72 -29.29
C PRO A 40 -28.14 -19.80 -29.31
N TYR A 41 -27.49 -20.00 -28.16
CA TYR A 41 -26.46 -21.00 -27.95
C TYR A 41 -27.00 -22.38 -28.32
N GLN A 42 -26.47 -22.98 -29.38
CA GLN A 42 -26.77 -24.37 -29.72
C GLN A 42 -26.08 -25.28 -28.69
N GLY A 43 -26.87 -26.05 -27.95
CA GLY A 43 -26.36 -27.01 -26.99
C GLY A 43 -25.44 -28.06 -27.64
N THR A 44 -24.46 -28.53 -26.89
CA THR A 44 -23.51 -29.56 -27.32
C THR A 44 -24.25 -30.83 -27.75
N ARG A 45 -24.00 -31.28 -28.99
CA ARG A 45 -24.60 -32.48 -29.57
C ARG A 45 -23.60 -33.64 -29.48
N LEU A 46 -24.04 -34.78 -28.93
CA LEU A 46 -23.24 -36.00 -28.93
C LEU A 46 -23.26 -36.62 -30.33
N ILE A 47 -22.08 -36.89 -30.88
CA ILE A 47 -21.88 -37.59 -32.15
C ILE A 47 -21.36 -38.99 -31.79
N PRO A 48 -21.95 -40.08 -32.30
CA PRO A 48 -21.41 -41.42 -32.07
C PRO A 48 -20.06 -41.54 -32.80
N VAL A 49 -19.08 -42.11 -32.11
CA VAL A 49 -17.70 -42.27 -32.59
C VAL A 49 -17.42 -43.76 -32.75
N ASP A 50 -16.78 -44.16 -33.86
CA ASP A 50 -16.25 -45.52 -34.03
C ASP A 50 -15.04 -45.76 -33.09
N GLU A 51 -14.67 -47.02 -32.87
CA GLU A 51 -13.63 -47.43 -31.90
C GLU A 51 -12.26 -46.73 -32.11
N ASP A 52 -11.99 -46.22 -33.32
CA ASP A 52 -10.73 -45.56 -33.70
C ASP A 52 -10.76 -44.02 -33.64
N PHE A 53 -11.84 -43.39 -33.15
CA PHE A 53 -11.94 -41.92 -32.97
C PHE A 53 -11.63 -41.07 -34.24
N ALA A 54 -11.92 -41.57 -35.44
CA ALA A 54 -11.71 -40.82 -36.68
C ALA A 54 -12.88 -39.89 -37.02
N HIS A 55 -12.58 -38.67 -37.48
CA HIS A 55 -13.60 -37.68 -37.88
C HIS A 55 -14.21 -38.06 -39.25
N PRO A 56 -15.55 -38.06 -39.43
CA PRO A 56 -16.20 -38.59 -40.64
C PRO A 56 -15.93 -37.85 -41.96
N ASN A 57 -15.19 -36.74 -41.95
CA ASN A 57 -15.07 -35.79 -43.06
C ASN A 57 -13.63 -35.48 -43.46
N ASP A 58 -12.69 -36.42 -43.28
CA ASP A 58 -11.31 -36.25 -43.72
C ASP A 58 -10.98 -37.16 -44.95
N PRO A 59 -11.31 -36.72 -46.19
CA PRO A 59 -11.13 -37.52 -47.40
C PRO A 59 -9.69 -37.61 -47.92
N TYR A 60 -8.69 -37.02 -47.23
CA TYR A 60 -7.30 -36.93 -47.73
C TYR A 60 -6.24 -37.68 -46.91
N GLY A 61 -6.61 -38.40 -45.85
CA GLY A 61 -5.74 -39.41 -45.23
C GLY A 61 -4.36 -38.90 -44.78
N VAL A 62 -4.29 -37.70 -44.19
CA VAL A 62 -3.04 -37.04 -43.82
C VAL A 62 -2.33 -37.70 -42.62
N HIS A 63 -3.04 -38.55 -41.87
CA HIS A 63 -2.49 -39.26 -40.70
C HIS A 63 -1.72 -40.56 -41.02
N LYS A 64 -1.60 -40.99 -42.28
CA LYS A 64 -0.80 -42.17 -42.67
C LYS A 64 0.55 -41.81 -43.30
N LEU A 65 1.20 -40.73 -42.85
CA LEU A 65 2.59 -40.47 -43.20
C LEU A 65 3.54 -41.12 -42.17
N GLN A 66 3.98 -42.32 -42.54
CA GLN A 66 5.27 -42.95 -42.23
C GLN A 66 5.52 -43.48 -40.80
N GLU A 67 5.04 -44.69 -40.53
CA GLU A 67 5.55 -45.60 -39.47
C GLU A 67 6.95 -46.20 -39.77
N GLY A 68 7.70 -45.66 -40.74
CA GLY A 68 8.95 -46.28 -41.23
C GLY A 68 10.25 -45.49 -41.00
N ALA A 69 10.23 -44.28 -40.44
CA ALA A 69 11.41 -43.40 -40.45
C ALA A 69 11.60 -42.54 -39.20
N VAL A 70 11.37 -43.07 -38.00
CA VAL A 70 11.90 -42.46 -36.77
C VAL A 70 12.96 -43.39 -36.19
N GLN A 71 14.21 -43.13 -36.56
CA GLN A 71 15.38 -43.70 -35.89
C GLN A 71 15.23 -43.51 -34.38
N LYS A 72 15.21 -44.62 -33.63
CA LYS A 72 15.45 -44.62 -32.18
C LYS A 72 16.90 -44.21 -31.93
N SER A 73 17.17 -42.91 -31.89
CA SER A 73 18.49 -42.35 -31.60
C SER A 73 18.41 -41.16 -30.66
N ARG A 74 17.78 -41.31 -29.48
CA ARG A 74 17.72 -40.21 -28.49
C ARG A 74 17.81 -40.60 -27.01
N GLU A 75 18.23 -41.80 -26.65
CA GLU A 75 18.40 -42.13 -25.22
C GLU A 75 19.78 -41.71 -24.67
N GLY A 76 20.84 -41.72 -25.49
CA GLY A 76 22.19 -41.30 -25.06
C GLY A 76 22.51 -39.79 -25.14
N SER A 77 21.56 -38.94 -25.56
CA SER A 77 21.79 -37.49 -25.75
C SER A 77 20.99 -36.60 -24.78
N VAL A 78 20.42 -37.20 -23.73
CA VAL A 78 19.62 -36.49 -22.72
C VAL A 78 20.51 -35.81 -21.68
N GLU A 79 21.66 -36.40 -21.33
CA GLU A 79 22.52 -35.93 -20.23
C GLU A 79 23.12 -34.52 -20.43
N ASN A 80 23.22 -34.03 -21.67
CA ASN A 80 23.85 -32.73 -21.99
C ASN A 80 22.91 -31.68 -22.58
N ARG A 81 21.58 -31.86 -22.50
CA ARG A 81 20.65 -30.82 -22.97
C ARG A 81 20.51 -29.73 -21.91
N LYS A 82 20.89 -28.49 -22.26
CA LYS A 82 20.53 -27.30 -21.47
C LYS A 82 19.01 -27.25 -21.31
N VAL A 83 18.55 -27.33 -20.07
CA VAL A 83 17.13 -27.19 -19.72
C VAL A 83 16.68 -25.82 -20.20
N ARG A 84 15.64 -25.77 -21.03
CA ARG A 84 15.06 -24.50 -21.48
C ARG A 84 14.11 -24.01 -20.41
N HIS A 85 14.46 -22.89 -19.80
CA HIS A 85 13.60 -22.21 -18.83
C HIS A 85 12.43 -21.53 -19.54
N TYR A 86 11.28 -21.51 -18.89
CA TYR A 86 10.09 -20.83 -19.39
C TYR A 86 10.02 -19.45 -18.75
N THR A 87 9.95 -18.41 -19.57
CA THR A 87 9.83 -17.02 -19.11
C THR A 87 8.36 -16.63 -18.98
N VAL A 88 7.91 -16.31 -17.78
CA VAL A 88 6.56 -15.78 -17.52
C VAL A 88 6.66 -14.29 -17.20
N ASN A 89 5.81 -13.48 -17.84
CA ASN A 89 5.67 -12.07 -17.50
C ASN A 89 4.47 -11.89 -16.58
N PHE A 90 4.74 -11.52 -15.33
CA PHE A 90 3.74 -11.23 -14.32
C PHE A 90 3.52 -9.70 -14.29
N GLY A 91 2.35 -9.25 -14.73
CA GLY A 91 1.99 -7.82 -14.80
C GLY A 91 2.10 -7.19 -16.20
N PRO A 92 1.83 -5.87 -16.34
CA PRO A 92 1.64 -4.87 -15.28
C PRO A 92 0.31 -4.96 -14.53
N GLN A 93 -0.72 -5.53 -15.19
CA GLN A 93 -2.05 -5.68 -14.61
C GLN A 93 -2.18 -7.06 -13.95
N HIS A 94 -2.01 -7.12 -12.63
CA HIS A 94 -2.26 -8.32 -11.86
C HIS A 94 -2.72 -7.93 -10.44
N PRO A 95 -3.74 -8.58 -9.84
CA PRO A 95 -4.23 -8.23 -8.50
C PRO A 95 -3.13 -8.23 -7.43
N ALA A 96 -2.34 -9.30 -7.37
CA ALA A 96 -1.24 -9.44 -6.40
C ALA A 96 0.00 -8.56 -6.66
N ALA A 97 -0.03 -7.72 -7.72
CA ALA A 97 1.03 -6.75 -7.96
C ALA A 97 0.78 -5.42 -7.22
N HIS A 98 -0.36 -5.25 -6.52
CA HIS A 98 -0.72 -4.06 -5.71
C HIS A 98 -0.30 -2.72 -6.31
N GLY A 99 -0.70 -2.50 -7.56
CA GLY A 99 -0.31 -1.35 -8.33
C GLY A 99 0.19 -1.79 -9.70
N VAL A 100 1.39 -1.33 -10.07
CA VAL A 100 1.94 -1.53 -11.41
C VAL A 100 3.35 -2.08 -11.30
N LEU A 101 3.47 -3.40 -11.18
CA LEU A 101 4.74 -4.13 -11.21
C LEU A 101 4.78 -5.03 -12.44
N ARG A 102 5.90 -5.02 -13.16
CA ARG A 102 6.17 -5.98 -14.22
C ARG A 102 7.33 -6.88 -13.77
N LEU A 103 7.05 -8.15 -13.56
CA LEU A 103 8.01 -9.10 -13.01
C LEU A 103 8.24 -10.22 -14.02
N ILE A 104 9.46 -10.32 -14.55
CA ILE A 104 9.85 -11.38 -15.49
C ILE A 104 10.46 -12.51 -14.69
N LEU A 105 9.76 -13.65 -14.64
CA LEU A 105 10.20 -14.86 -13.96
C LEU A 105 10.75 -15.86 -14.95
N GLU A 106 11.94 -16.40 -14.68
CA GLU A 106 12.45 -17.60 -15.33
C GLU A 106 12.15 -18.80 -14.46
N LEU A 107 11.30 -19.68 -14.96
CA LEU A 107 10.81 -20.86 -14.25
C LEU A 107 11.44 -22.14 -14.82
N ASN A 108 11.71 -23.09 -13.92
CA ASN A 108 11.95 -24.50 -14.27
C ASN A 108 10.82 -25.35 -13.70
N GLY A 109 9.83 -25.65 -14.53
CA GLY A 109 8.56 -26.18 -14.04
C GLY A 109 7.83 -25.10 -13.24
N GLU A 110 7.70 -25.30 -11.92
CA GLU A 110 7.06 -24.36 -10.99
C GLU A 110 8.06 -23.56 -10.16
N GLU A 111 9.33 -23.97 -10.12
CA GLU A 111 10.38 -23.34 -9.31
C GLU A 111 10.96 -22.11 -10.02
N ILE A 112 11.14 -21.03 -9.26
CA ILE A 112 11.75 -19.78 -9.73
C ILE A 112 13.28 -19.90 -9.68
N ILE A 113 13.93 -19.70 -10.83
CA ILE A 113 15.40 -19.65 -10.91
C ILE A 113 15.90 -18.21 -10.83
N ARG A 114 15.19 -17.31 -11.49
CA ARG A 114 15.51 -15.89 -11.58
C ARG A 114 14.23 -15.06 -11.64
N ALA A 115 14.21 -13.95 -10.92
CA ALA A 115 13.18 -12.94 -10.95
C ALA A 115 13.80 -11.58 -11.31
N ASP A 116 13.27 -10.94 -12.34
CA ASP A 116 13.68 -9.60 -12.77
C ASP A 116 12.50 -8.62 -12.62
N PRO A 117 12.44 -7.84 -11.52
CA PRO A 117 11.40 -6.85 -11.29
C PRO A 117 11.71 -5.57 -12.10
N HIS A 118 10.95 -5.35 -13.17
CA HIS A 118 10.96 -4.09 -13.91
C HIS A 118 10.07 -3.06 -13.21
N VAL A 119 10.72 -1.99 -12.78
CA VAL A 119 10.14 -0.83 -12.10
C VAL A 119 10.25 0.43 -12.96
N GLY A 120 9.64 1.53 -12.53
CA GLY A 120 9.62 2.82 -13.24
C GLY A 120 8.31 3.13 -13.96
N LEU A 121 7.30 2.27 -13.84
CA LEU A 121 5.98 2.48 -14.46
C LEU A 121 5.19 3.60 -13.77
N LEU A 122 5.51 3.89 -12.50
CA LEU A 122 4.93 5.00 -11.73
C LEU A 122 5.95 6.13 -11.46
N HIS A 123 7.08 6.14 -12.17
CA HIS A 123 8.11 7.17 -11.99
C HIS A 123 7.61 8.53 -12.48
N ARG A 124 7.64 9.53 -11.59
CA ARG A 124 7.07 10.86 -11.85
C ARG A 124 8.11 11.98 -11.82
N GLY A 125 9.39 11.65 -11.62
CA GLY A 125 10.46 12.64 -11.46
C GLY A 125 10.25 13.54 -10.24
N THR A 126 9.77 12.97 -9.14
CA THR A 126 9.41 13.69 -7.91
C THR A 126 10.59 14.45 -7.32
N GLU A 127 11.77 13.81 -7.25
CA GLU A 127 13.02 14.43 -6.77
C GLU A 127 13.37 15.67 -7.62
N LYS A 128 13.20 15.57 -8.96
CA LYS A 128 13.46 16.68 -9.87
C LYS A 128 12.47 17.82 -9.72
N LEU A 129 11.19 17.50 -9.47
CA LEU A 129 10.17 18.52 -9.22
C LEU A 129 10.44 19.26 -7.91
N CYS A 130 10.98 18.59 -6.89
CA CYS A 130 11.34 19.22 -5.61
C CYS A 130 12.39 20.32 -5.78
N GLU A 131 13.38 20.14 -6.67
CA GLU A 131 14.42 21.15 -6.94
C GLU A 131 13.86 22.49 -7.47
N TYR A 132 12.70 22.46 -8.13
CA TYR A 132 12.06 23.67 -8.68
C TYR A 132 11.06 24.33 -7.73
N LYS A 133 10.84 23.76 -6.53
CA LYS A 133 9.82 24.20 -5.57
C LYS A 133 10.50 24.66 -4.27
N THR A 134 9.81 25.50 -3.51
CA THR A 134 10.28 25.86 -2.16
C THR A 134 10.06 24.70 -1.19
N TYR A 135 10.73 24.70 -0.03
CA TYR A 135 10.57 23.63 0.98
C TYR A 135 9.10 23.39 1.37
N MET A 136 8.31 24.46 1.56
CA MET A 136 6.88 24.32 1.89
C MET A 136 6.05 23.78 0.72
N GLN A 137 6.41 24.10 -0.52
CA GLN A 137 5.75 23.58 -1.72
C GLN A 137 6.19 22.15 -2.06
N ALA A 138 7.37 21.74 -1.62
CA ALA A 138 7.91 20.40 -1.83
C ALA A 138 7.29 19.37 -0.87
N LEU A 139 6.85 19.80 0.33
CA LEU A 139 6.27 18.93 1.35
C LEU A 139 5.18 17.95 0.82
N PRO A 140 4.18 18.36 0.02
CA PRO A 140 3.12 17.45 -0.42
C PRO A 140 3.58 16.37 -1.42
N TYR A 141 4.81 16.43 -1.93
CA TYR A 141 5.37 15.31 -2.70
C TYR A 141 5.61 14.11 -1.78
N PHE A 142 6.05 14.34 -0.53
CA PHE A 142 6.33 13.28 0.43
C PHE A 142 5.08 12.48 0.83
N ASP A 143 3.93 13.14 0.95
CA ASP A 143 2.62 12.50 1.16
C ASP A 143 2.20 11.52 0.06
N ARG A 144 2.76 11.69 -1.14
CA ARG A 144 2.34 10.99 -2.37
C ARG A 144 3.34 9.93 -2.81
N LEU A 145 4.43 9.74 -2.07
CA LEU A 145 5.41 8.68 -2.26
C LEU A 145 4.81 7.37 -1.75
N ASP A 146 4.96 7.10 -0.46
CA ASP A 146 4.16 6.09 0.22
C ASP A 146 2.81 6.70 0.61
N TYR A 147 1.82 6.49 -0.25
CA TYR A 147 0.46 6.99 -0.09
C TYR A 147 -0.35 6.25 0.99
N VAL A 148 0.26 5.29 1.69
CA VAL A 148 -0.38 4.60 2.83
C VAL A 148 0.08 5.21 4.15
N SER A 149 1.35 5.64 4.26
CA SER A 149 1.87 6.32 5.44
C SER A 149 2.30 7.76 5.18
N MET A 150 1.31 8.64 5.04
CA MET A 150 1.48 10.04 4.65
C MET A 150 2.26 10.85 5.71
N MET A 151 1.80 10.87 6.97
CA MET A 151 2.38 11.73 8.02
C MET A 151 3.81 11.35 8.37
N THR A 152 4.19 10.08 8.28
CA THR A 152 5.58 9.66 8.51
C THR A 152 6.51 10.20 7.42
N ASN A 153 6.05 10.22 6.16
CA ASN A 153 6.87 10.78 5.08
C ASN A 153 7.04 12.30 5.25
N GLU A 154 5.97 13.00 5.62
CA GLU A 154 6.04 14.42 5.98
C GLU A 154 7.01 14.65 7.15
N GLN A 155 6.93 13.81 8.18
CA GLN A 155 7.79 13.87 9.37
C GLN A 155 9.26 13.67 9.01
N CYS A 156 9.59 12.72 8.12
CA CYS A 156 10.97 12.52 7.68
C CYS A 156 11.54 13.77 7.00
N PHE A 157 10.76 14.38 6.11
CA PHE A 157 11.17 15.62 5.44
C PHE A 157 11.23 16.81 6.41
N ALA A 158 10.26 16.93 7.32
CA ALA A 158 10.23 17.98 8.33
C ALA A 158 11.47 17.92 9.22
N LEU A 159 11.83 16.73 9.73
CA LEU A 159 13.02 16.54 10.56
C LEU A 159 14.32 16.85 9.81
N ALA A 160 14.42 16.49 8.51
CA ALA A 160 15.57 16.85 7.70
C ALA A 160 15.72 18.39 7.58
N VAL A 161 14.64 19.10 7.28
CA VAL A 161 14.65 20.56 7.16
C VAL A 161 14.88 21.24 8.52
N GLU A 162 14.28 20.73 9.59
CA GLU A 162 14.46 21.24 10.96
C GLU A 162 15.91 21.11 11.43
N LYS A 163 16.57 20.00 11.08
CA LYS A 163 17.99 19.78 11.35
C LYS A 163 18.90 20.73 10.56
N LEU A 164 18.55 21.10 9.32
CA LEU A 164 19.28 22.12 8.56
C LEU A 164 19.04 23.54 9.11
N LEU A 165 17.83 23.81 9.59
CA LEU A 165 17.46 25.10 10.17
C LEU A 165 17.97 25.30 11.61
N ASN A 166 18.44 24.24 12.28
CA ASN A 166 18.83 24.24 13.69
C ASN A 166 17.75 24.83 14.61
N ILE A 167 16.49 24.40 14.40
CA ILE A 167 15.35 24.83 15.23
C ILE A 167 14.85 23.69 16.11
N GLU A 168 14.49 24.03 17.34
CA GLU A 168 13.80 23.11 18.24
C GLU A 168 12.30 23.33 18.19
N ILE A 169 11.57 22.23 18.19
CA ILE A 169 10.12 22.20 18.05
C ILE A 169 9.47 22.17 19.44
N PRO A 170 8.32 22.84 19.65
CA PRO A 170 7.59 22.74 20.90
C PRO A 170 7.23 21.31 21.30
N GLU A 171 7.23 21.02 22.61
CA GLU A 171 6.93 19.70 23.16
C GLU A 171 5.56 19.17 22.71
N ARG A 172 4.52 20.02 22.72
CA ARG A 172 3.18 19.64 22.25
C ARG A 172 3.21 19.15 20.80
N ALA A 173 3.95 19.81 19.92
CA ALA A 173 4.03 19.38 18.53
C ALA A 173 4.75 18.03 18.38
N LYS A 174 5.77 17.75 19.20
CA LYS A 174 6.46 16.44 19.24
C LYS A 174 5.49 15.33 19.66
N PHE A 175 4.68 15.54 20.69
CA PHE A 175 3.66 14.56 21.12
C PHE A 175 2.58 14.34 20.06
N ILE A 176 2.09 15.41 19.42
CA ILE A 176 1.12 15.32 18.32
C ILE A 176 1.69 14.50 17.15
N ARG A 177 2.92 14.81 16.72
CA ARG A 177 3.61 14.06 15.66
C ARG A 177 3.81 12.59 16.02
N THR A 178 4.21 12.30 17.26
CA THR A 178 4.40 10.93 17.74
C THR A 178 3.07 10.16 17.73
N MET A 179 1.98 10.77 18.21
CA MET A 179 0.64 10.17 18.18
C MET A 179 0.15 9.90 16.76
N PHE A 180 0.21 10.88 15.86
CA PHE A 180 -0.21 10.68 14.47
C PHE A 180 0.75 9.77 13.69
N GLY A 181 2.04 9.72 14.04
CA GLY A 181 2.99 8.76 13.51
C GLY A 181 2.60 7.32 13.81
N GLU A 182 2.16 7.04 15.05
CA GLU A 182 1.69 5.70 15.43
C GLU A 182 0.29 5.38 14.88
N ILE A 183 -0.61 6.37 14.76
CA ILE A 183 -1.87 6.16 14.01
C ILE A 183 -1.57 5.82 12.55
N THR A 184 -0.59 6.50 11.94
CA THR A 184 -0.12 6.20 10.57
C THR A 184 0.46 4.79 10.48
N ARG A 185 1.17 4.35 11.52
CA ARG A 185 1.72 2.98 11.60
C ARG A 185 0.61 1.94 11.61
N ILE A 186 -0.44 2.16 12.40
CA ILE A 186 -1.62 1.30 12.41
C ILE A 186 -2.30 1.32 11.03
N LEU A 187 -2.51 2.49 10.41
CA LEU A 187 -3.08 2.59 9.06
C LEU A 187 -2.28 1.80 8.01
N ASN A 188 -0.95 1.80 8.11
CA ASN A 188 -0.07 1.11 7.18
C ASN A 188 -0.07 -0.39 7.42
N HIS A 189 0.12 -0.85 8.66
CA HIS A 189 0.05 -2.28 8.96
C HIS A 189 -1.32 -2.88 8.66
N LEU A 190 -2.42 -2.13 8.85
CA LEU A 190 -3.76 -2.58 8.42
C LEU A 190 -3.77 -2.81 6.90
N MET A 191 -3.26 -1.87 6.10
CA MET A 191 -3.19 -2.09 4.66
C MET A 191 -2.28 -3.28 4.30
N SER A 192 -1.09 -3.35 4.89
CA SER A 192 -0.08 -4.37 4.61
C SER A 192 -0.56 -5.79 4.93
N VAL A 193 -0.95 -6.04 6.19
CA VAL A 193 -1.35 -7.38 6.67
C VAL A 193 -2.60 -7.86 5.94
N LEU A 194 -3.57 -6.98 5.73
CA LEU A 194 -4.84 -7.34 5.13
C LEU A 194 -4.74 -7.56 3.61
N SER A 195 -3.94 -6.76 2.92
CA SER A 195 -3.71 -6.96 1.48
C SER A 195 -2.90 -8.24 1.25
N HIS A 196 -1.91 -8.50 2.11
CA HIS A 196 -1.19 -9.76 2.11
C HIS A 196 -2.12 -10.95 2.37
N ALA A 197 -3.04 -10.83 3.33
CA ALA A 197 -4.07 -11.84 3.57
C ALA A 197 -4.96 -12.08 2.35
N MET A 198 -5.39 -11.01 1.66
CA MET A 198 -6.17 -11.10 0.43
C MET A 198 -5.42 -11.82 -0.68
N ASP A 199 -4.13 -11.51 -0.89
CA ASP A 199 -3.32 -12.11 -1.95
C ASP A 199 -3.14 -13.62 -1.80
N VAL A 200 -3.02 -14.07 -0.55
CA VAL A 200 -2.94 -15.50 -0.21
C VAL A 200 -4.33 -16.16 -0.31
N GLY A 201 -5.40 -15.38 -0.11
CA GLY A 201 -6.79 -15.80 -0.38
C GLY A 201 -7.80 -15.53 0.74
N ALA A 202 -7.39 -14.93 1.86
CA ALA A 202 -8.28 -14.58 2.98
C ALA A 202 -8.95 -13.21 2.76
N LEU A 203 -10.23 -13.22 2.39
CA LEU A 203 -10.97 -12.00 2.00
C LEU A 203 -11.64 -11.27 3.17
N THR A 204 -12.01 -11.98 4.25
CA THR A 204 -12.81 -11.40 5.34
C THR A 204 -12.05 -10.40 6.21
N PRO A 205 -10.78 -10.64 6.62
CA PRO A 205 -10.08 -9.68 7.48
C PRO A 205 -9.89 -8.33 6.79
N PHE A 206 -9.76 -8.33 5.46
CA PHE A 206 -9.58 -7.12 4.67
C PHE A 206 -10.74 -6.14 4.81
N LEU A 207 -11.98 -6.64 4.77
CA LEU A 207 -13.16 -5.81 4.94
C LEU A 207 -13.29 -5.29 6.37
N TRP A 208 -12.96 -6.11 7.38
CA TRP A 208 -13.02 -5.71 8.79
C TRP A 208 -12.01 -4.61 9.11
N GLY A 209 -10.75 -4.79 8.72
CA GLY A 209 -9.74 -3.78 9.03
C GLY A 209 -9.87 -2.51 8.18
N PHE A 210 -10.55 -2.55 7.03
CA PHE A 210 -10.89 -1.33 6.29
C PHE A 210 -11.97 -0.48 6.99
N GLU A 211 -12.85 -1.08 7.78
CA GLU A 211 -13.77 -0.32 8.64
C GLU A 211 -12.97 0.50 9.68
N GLU A 212 -12.00 -0.13 10.34
CA GLU A 212 -11.13 0.55 11.30
C GLU A 212 -10.25 1.61 10.62
N ARG A 213 -9.78 1.30 9.41
CA ARG A 213 -9.02 2.25 8.60
C ARG A 213 -9.84 3.50 8.24
N GLU A 214 -11.15 3.35 8.00
CA GLU A 214 -12.06 4.45 7.74
C GLU A 214 -12.22 5.37 8.97
N LYS A 215 -12.37 4.79 10.16
CA LYS A 215 -12.43 5.54 11.44
C LYS A 215 -11.16 6.36 11.65
N LEU A 216 -10.00 5.79 11.35
CA LEU A 216 -8.73 6.51 11.41
C LEU A 216 -8.61 7.63 10.36
N MET A 217 -9.16 7.46 9.16
CA MET A 217 -9.23 8.53 8.15
C MET A 217 -10.12 9.69 8.58
N GLU A 218 -11.17 9.44 9.37
CA GLU A 218 -11.98 10.51 9.96
C GLU A 218 -11.13 11.40 10.87
N PHE A 219 -10.22 10.81 11.66
CA PHE A 219 -9.28 11.59 12.48
C PHE A 219 -8.36 12.47 11.62
N TYR A 220 -7.93 11.97 10.46
CA TYR A 220 -7.09 12.74 9.52
C TYR A 220 -7.88 13.90 8.92
N GLU A 221 -9.13 13.64 8.54
CA GLU A 221 -10.04 14.64 8.02
C GLU A 221 -10.33 15.73 9.05
N ARG A 222 -10.58 15.38 10.31
CA ARG A 222 -10.86 16.37 11.37
C ARG A 222 -9.67 17.28 11.65
N VAL A 223 -8.45 16.76 11.50
CA VAL A 223 -7.21 17.47 11.85
C VAL A 223 -6.68 18.31 10.69
N SER A 224 -6.76 17.79 9.47
CA SER A 224 -6.16 18.40 8.29
C SER A 224 -7.18 18.94 7.27
N GLY A 225 -8.42 18.44 7.30
CA GLY A 225 -9.44 18.65 6.27
C GLY A 225 -9.36 17.66 5.10
N ALA A 226 -8.38 16.75 5.09
CA ALA A 226 -8.21 15.73 4.06
C ALA A 226 -8.09 14.33 4.68
N ARG A 227 -8.62 13.33 3.97
CA ARG A 227 -8.66 11.94 4.46
C ARG A 227 -7.36 11.16 4.28
N LEU A 228 -6.57 11.50 3.25
CA LEU A 228 -5.29 10.83 2.93
C LEU A 228 -4.13 11.82 2.99
N HIS A 229 -3.99 12.65 1.95
CA HIS A 229 -2.89 13.62 1.86
C HIS A 229 -3.18 14.85 2.72
N ALA A 230 -2.55 14.92 3.90
CA ALA A 230 -2.89 15.86 4.95
C ALA A 230 -2.13 17.19 4.89
N ALA A 231 -0.88 17.21 4.39
CA ALA A 231 0.03 18.36 4.46
C ALA A 231 0.10 18.97 5.89
N TYR A 232 0.08 18.12 6.92
CA TYR A 232 -0.18 18.50 8.31
C TYR A 232 1.10 18.67 9.13
N VAL A 233 2.01 17.70 9.07
CA VAL A 233 3.34 17.82 9.64
C VAL A 233 4.18 18.69 8.71
N ARG A 234 4.68 19.81 9.22
CA ARG A 234 5.44 20.78 8.44
C ARG A 234 6.77 21.07 9.11
N PRO A 235 7.82 21.47 8.37
CA PRO A 235 9.02 22.00 8.98
C PRO A 235 8.66 23.16 9.94
N GLY A 236 9.05 23.05 11.21
CA GLY A 236 8.69 23.97 12.29
C GLY A 236 7.51 23.51 13.17
N GLY A 237 7.17 22.22 13.16
CA GLY A 237 6.12 21.62 14.00
C GLY A 237 4.91 21.12 13.21
N VAL A 238 3.72 21.60 13.58
CA VAL A 238 2.45 21.11 13.03
C VAL A 238 1.65 22.27 12.42
N HIS A 239 0.81 22.01 11.42
CA HIS A 239 0.08 23.09 10.74
C HIS A 239 -0.97 23.76 11.63
N GLN A 240 -1.82 22.98 12.29
CA GLN A 240 -2.94 23.43 13.12
C GLN A 240 -3.03 22.56 14.38
N ASP A 241 -3.56 23.10 15.47
CA ASP A 241 -3.76 22.32 16.70
C ASP A 241 -4.91 21.32 16.52
N ILE A 242 -4.96 20.33 17.40
CA ILE A 242 -6.00 19.31 17.44
C ILE A 242 -7.36 19.96 17.75
N PRO A 243 -8.43 19.64 17.00
CA PRO A 243 -9.77 20.14 17.29
C PRO A 243 -10.29 19.60 18.63
N VAL A 244 -11.15 20.39 19.28
CA VAL A 244 -11.75 20.04 20.57
C VAL A 244 -12.53 18.72 20.46
N GLY A 245 -12.36 17.83 21.44
CA GLY A 245 -13.03 16.53 21.54
C GLY A 245 -12.32 15.37 20.81
N LEU A 246 -11.33 15.63 19.93
CA LEU A 246 -10.70 14.54 19.18
C LEU A 246 -9.92 13.56 20.06
N LEU A 247 -9.31 14.02 21.15
CA LEU A 247 -8.55 13.15 22.06
C LEU A 247 -9.46 12.10 22.72
N ASP A 248 -10.70 12.47 23.06
CA ASP A 248 -11.68 11.55 23.65
C ASP A 248 -12.14 10.52 22.61
N ASP A 249 -12.31 10.94 21.35
CA ASP A 249 -12.72 10.07 20.25
C ASP A 249 -11.61 9.04 19.91
N ILE A 250 -10.34 9.49 19.89
CA ILE A 250 -9.19 8.58 19.71
C ILE A 250 -9.11 7.58 20.86
N TYR A 251 -9.36 8.02 22.10
CA TYR A 251 -9.39 7.13 23.25
C TYR A 251 -10.49 6.07 23.13
N GLN A 252 -11.71 6.46 22.76
CA GLN A 252 -12.82 5.53 22.54
C GLN A 252 -12.48 4.49 21.46
N TRP A 253 -11.92 4.93 20.33
CA TRP A 253 -11.47 4.02 19.28
C TRP A 253 -10.39 3.06 19.77
N ALA A 254 -9.37 3.57 20.48
CA ALA A 254 -8.26 2.75 20.97
C ALA A 254 -8.72 1.64 21.92
N THR A 255 -9.75 1.89 22.75
CA THR A 255 -10.31 0.85 23.64
C THR A 255 -10.98 -0.30 22.89
N GLN A 256 -11.53 -0.05 21.69
CA GLN A 256 -12.24 -1.05 20.88
C GLN A 256 -11.30 -1.75 19.89
N PHE A 257 -10.25 -1.06 19.44
CA PHE A 257 -9.33 -1.57 18.42
C PHE A 257 -8.53 -2.79 18.91
N GLY A 258 -8.28 -2.92 20.22
CA GLY A 258 -7.67 -4.11 20.80
C GLY A 258 -8.43 -5.40 20.43
N ASP A 259 -9.75 -5.41 20.64
CA ASP A 259 -10.61 -6.56 20.31
C ASP A 259 -10.60 -6.86 18.81
N ARG A 260 -10.52 -5.83 17.95
CA ARG A 260 -10.44 -6.00 16.48
C ARG A 260 -9.14 -6.68 16.06
N ILE A 261 -8.02 -6.35 16.71
CA ILE A 261 -6.74 -7.03 16.45
C ILE A 261 -6.87 -8.51 16.79
N ASP A 262 -7.42 -8.83 17.96
CA ASP A 262 -7.56 -10.21 18.43
C ASP A 262 -8.51 -11.03 17.51
N GLU A 263 -9.61 -10.44 17.03
CA GLU A 263 -10.48 -11.07 16.02
C GLU A 263 -9.74 -11.38 14.70
N THR A 264 -8.85 -10.49 14.25
CA THR A 264 -8.03 -10.75 13.05
C THR A 264 -6.96 -11.81 13.29
N GLU A 265 -6.41 -11.86 14.50
CA GLU A 265 -5.41 -12.84 14.90
C GLU A 265 -6.02 -14.25 15.00
N GLU A 266 -7.21 -14.37 15.59
CA GLU A 266 -7.95 -15.65 15.71
C GLU A 266 -8.18 -16.30 14.34
N MET A 267 -8.45 -15.49 13.31
CA MET A 267 -8.70 -15.98 11.95
C MET A 267 -7.42 -16.38 11.18
N LEU A 268 -6.28 -15.77 11.49
CA LEU A 268 -5.05 -15.90 10.70
C LEU A 268 -3.94 -16.66 11.43
N THR A 269 -3.61 -16.30 12.67
CA THR A 269 -2.39 -16.75 13.36
C THR A 269 -2.33 -18.25 13.57
N ASP A 270 -3.42 -18.84 14.06
CA ASP A 270 -3.52 -20.29 14.34
C ASP A 270 -4.04 -21.09 13.13
N ASN A 271 -4.36 -20.42 12.03
CA ASN A 271 -4.91 -21.07 10.87
C ASN A 271 -3.84 -21.92 10.17
N ARG A 272 -4.06 -23.24 10.12
CA ARG A 272 -3.19 -24.20 9.44
C ARG A 272 -2.85 -23.81 8.00
N ILE A 273 -3.80 -23.22 7.26
CA ILE A 273 -3.59 -22.83 5.85
C ILE A 273 -2.62 -21.66 5.80
N TRP A 274 -2.81 -20.67 6.67
CA TRP A 274 -1.95 -19.49 6.76
C TRP A 274 -0.52 -19.87 7.13
N ILE A 275 -0.36 -20.70 8.18
CA ILE A 275 0.95 -21.20 8.61
C ILE A 275 1.63 -21.97 7.48
N ASN A 276 0.94 -22.88 6.80
CA ASN A 276 1.51 -23.65 5.70
C ASN A 276 1.93 -22.78 4.49
N ARG A 277 1.30 -21.62 4.29
CA ARG A 277 1.61 -20.70 3.18
C ARG A 277 2.76 -19.74 3.50
N LEU A 278 3.05 -19.47 4.76
CA LEU A 278 4.05 -18.48 5.16
C LEU A 278 5.29 -19.08 5.83
N LYS A 279 5.14 -20.16 6.57
CA LYS A 279 6.23 -20.76 7.34
C LYS A 279 7.26 -21.36 6.41
N GLY A 280 8.52 -20.95 6.56
CA GLY A 280 9.61 -21.38 5.69
C GLY A 280 9.61 -20.78 4.28
N VAL A 281 8.75 -19.78 4.01
CA VAL A 281 8.75 -19.04 2.74
C VAL A 281 9.57 -17.76 2.86
N GLY A 282 10.42 -17.52 1.86
CA GLY A 282 11.20 -16.29 1.75
C GLY A 282 12.20 -16.08 2.89
N VAL A 283 12.81 -17.15 3.41
CA VAL A 283 13.72 -17.08 4.55
C VAL A 283 14.93 -16.18 4.24
N VAL A 284 15.19 -15.22 5.12
CA VAL A 284 16.35 -14.31 5.00
C VAL A 284 17.20 -14.41 6.25
N SER A 285 18.50 -14.73 6.09
CA SER A 285 19.42 -14.72 7.21
C SER A 285 19.78 -13.28 7.64
N ALA A 286 20.12 -13.08 8.92
CA ALA A 286 20.51 -11.77 9.44
C ALA A 286 21.67 -11.13 8.64
N ARG A 287 22.64 -11.93 8.19
CA ARG A 287 23.79 -11.45 7.39
C ARG A 287 23.35 -10.98 6.00
N GLU A 288 22.48 -11.73 5.35
CA GLU A 288 21.95 -11.37 4.03
C GLU A 288 21.06 -10.13 4.10
N ALA A 289 20.20 -10.04 5.12
CA ALA A 289 19.37 -8.86 5.35
C ALA A 289 20.20 -7.58 5.45
N LEU A 290 21.32 -7.62 6.19
CA LEU A 290 22.25 -6.49 6.31
C LEU A 290 22.95 -6.18 4.98
N ASN A 291 23.45 -7.20 4.27
CA ASN A 291 24.13 -7.01 2.99
C ASN A 291 23.20 -6.42 1.90
N LEU A 292 21.93 -6.83 1.90
CA LEU A 292 20.89 -6.31 1.01
C LEU A 292 20.30 -4.97 1.49
N SER A 293 20.81 -4.41 2.60
CA SER A 293 20.34 -3.17 3.20
C SER A 293 18.84 -3.18 3.54
N PHE A 294 18.32 -4.35 3.93
CA PHE A 294 16.96 -4.48 4.44
C PHE A 294 16.84 -3.79 5.80
N THR A 295 15.71 -3.13 6.01
CA THR A 295 15.40 -2.38 7.23
C THR A 295 13.98 -2.64 7.69
N GLY A 296 13.65 -2.24 8.92
CA GLY A 296 12.32 -2.39 9.49
C GLY A 296 11.96 -3.84 9.80
N VAL A 297 10.71 -4.20 9.52
CA VAL A 297 10.16 -5.53 9.77
C VAL A 297 10.95 -6.63 9.05
N MET A 298 11.49 -6.35 7.86
CA MET A 298 12.33 -7.31 7.12
C MET A 298 13.61 -7.66 7.88
N LEU A 299 14.22 -6.69 8.56
CA LEU A 299 15.44 -6.88 9.33
C LEU A 299 15.14 -7.50 10.71
N ARG A 300 14.08 -7.02 11.37
CA ARG A 300 13.60 -7.55 12.66
C ARG A 300 13.13 -9.00 12.56
N GLY A 301 12.46 -9.38 11.48
CA GLY A 301 12.02 -10.76 11.23
C GLY A 301 13.18 -11.76 11.18
N SER A 302 14.36 -11.33 10.70
CA SER A 302 15.59 -12.13 10.62
C SER A 302 16.39 -12.20 11.93
N GLY A 303 15.88 -11.66 13.04
CA GLY A 303 16.51 -11.74 14.35
C GLY A 303 17.46 -10.59 14.73
N VAL A 304 17.50 -9.52 13.93
CA VAL A 304 18.33 -8.33 14.25
C VAL A 304 17.48 -7.30 15.02
N PRO A 305 17.80 -7.01 16.29
CA PRO A 305 17.04 -6.05 17.10
C PRO A 305 17.42 -4.61 16.73
N TRP A 306 16.86 -4.11 15.62
CA TRP A 306 17.09 -2.74 15.13
C TRP A 306 15.78 -1.98 14.92
N ASP A 307 15.67 -0.81 15.55
CA ASP A 307 14.59 0.17 15.38
C ASP A 307 15.17 1.57 15.63
N ILE A 308 14.96 2.49 14.68
CA ILE A 308 15.46 3.87 14.76
C ILE A 308 14.83 4.61 15.95
N ARG A 309 13.57 4.32 16.30
CA ARG A 309 12.87 4.99 17.41
C ARG A 309 13.51 4.71 18.77
N LYS A 310 14.24 3.60 18.91
CA LYS A 310 14.98 3.24 20.13
C LYS A 310 16.47 3.59 20.05
N SER A 311 17.10 3.31 18.91
CA SER A 311 18.54 3.52 18.72
C SER A 311 18.93 4.99 18.55
N SER A 312 18.12 5.75 17.81
CA SER A 312 18.29 7.18 17.57
C SER A 312 16.92 7.87 17.65
N PRO A 313 16.39 8.06 18.88
CA PRO A 313 15.04 8.59 19.08
C PRO A 313 14.90 10.00 18.49
N TYR A 314 13.73 10.25 17.92
CA TYR A 314 13.30 11.55 17.40
C TYR A 314 11.95 11.94 18.02
N ASP A 315 11.58 13.22 17.90
CA ASP A 315 10.38 13.80 18.52
C ASP A 315 10.24 13.44 20.01
N ALA A 316 9.22 12.67 20.41
CA ALA A 316 8.95 12.30 21.80
C ALA A 316 9.02 10.77 22.04
N TYR A 317 9.69 10.02 21.16
CA TYR A 317 9.83 8.55 21.29
C TYR A 317 10.68 8.12 22.51
N ASP A 318 11.51 9.00 23.03
CA ASP A 318 12.31 8.84 24.25
C ASP A 318 11.46 8.89 25.54
N GLN A 319 10.30 9.56 25.50
CA GLN A 319 9.41 9.75 26.65
C GLN A 319 8.28 8.71 26.76
N VAL A 320 8.19 7.81 25.76
CA VAL A 320 7.17 6.75 25.68
C VAL A 320 7.80 5.36 25.81
N GLU A 321 7.10 4.49 26.54
CA GLU A 321 7.52 3.13 26.80
C GLU A 321 6.83 2.16 25.85
N PHE A 322 7.62 1.45 25.06
CA PHE A 322 7.17 0.41 24.14
C PHE A 322 8.30 -0.60 23.93
N ASP A 323 7.90 -1.79 23.51
CA ASP A 323 8.80 -2.90 23.21
C ASP A 323 8.87 -3.12 21.70
N VAL A 324 9.96 -3.71 21.20
CA VAL A 324 10.18 -3.94 19.76
C VAL A 324 10.12 -5.44 19.50
N PRO A 325 9.20 -5.94 18.63
CA PRO A 325 9.13 -7.36 18.31
C PRO A 325 10.27 -7.76 17.36
N VAL A 326 10.85 -8.92 17.60
CA VAL A 326 11.97 -9.48 16.82
C VAL A 326 11.66 -10.93 16.51
N GLY A 327 11.77 -11.31 15.23
CA GLY A 327 11.58 -12.68 14.75
C GLY A 327 12.81 -13.56 15.00
N VAL A 328 12.73 -14.84 14.69
CA VAL A 328 13.81 -15.80 14.95
C VAL A 328 14.29 -16.47 13.67
N ASN A 329 13.36 -16.85 12.80
CA ASN A 329 13.60 -17.68 11.62
C ASN A 329 13.83 -16.86 10.35
N GLY A 330 13.33 -15.62 10.29
CA GLY A 330 13.43 -14.77 9.08
C GLY A 330 12.43 -15.12 7.97
N ASP A 331 11.39 -15.90 8.27
CA ASP A 331 10.36 -16.27 7.31
C ASP A 331 9.25 -15.21 7.19
N CYS A 332 8.29 -15.46 6.30
CA CYS A 332 7.14 -14.58 6.10
C CYS A 332 6.22 -14.55 7.33
N TYR A 333 6.14 -15.66 8.08
CA TYR A 333 5.28 -15.79 9.25
C TYR A 333 5.79 -14.95 10.44
N ASP A 334 7.09 -14.99 10.73
CA ASP A 334 7.69 -14.15 11.78
C ASP A 334 7.51 -12.66 11.46
N ARG A 335 7.59 -12.27 10.18
CA ARG A 335 7.32 -10.89 9.73
C ARG A 335 5.85 -10.49 9.91
N TYR A 336 4.92 -11.42 9.70
CA TYR A 336 3.51 -11.21 10.00
C TYR A 336 3.29 -10.99 11.51
N LEU A 337 3.86 -11.85 12.36
CA LEU A 337 3.76 -11.71 13.81
C LEU A 337 4.39 -10.40 14.32
N CYS A 338 5.52 -9.98 13.75
CA CYS A 338 6.13 -8.69 14.08
C CYS A 338 5.17 -7.52 13.81
N ARG A 339 4.44 -7.54 12.69
CA ARG A 339 3.43 -6.50 12.39
C ARG A 339 2.24 -6.55 13.34
N MET A 340 1.79 -7.75 13.72
CA MET A 340 0.70 -7.92 14.68
C MET A 340 1.07 -7.35 16.05
N GLU A 341 2.28 -7.62 16.53
CA GLU A 341 2.79 -7.03 17.77
C GLU A 341 3.03 -5.51 17.64
N GLU A 342 3.48 -5.02 16.48
CA GLU A 342 3.62 -3.57 16.25
C GLU A 342 2.27 -2.84 16.35
N PHE A 343 1.13 -3.45 16.02
CA PHE A 343 -0.19 -2.85 16.32
C PHE A 343 -0.39 -2.63 17.81
N ARG A 344 -0.11 -3.65 18.64
CA ARG A 344 -0.28 -3.60 20.09
C ARG A 344 0.63 -2.54 20.72
N GLN A 345 1.88 -2.47 20.25
CA GLN A 345 2.83 -1.46 20.72
C GLN A 345 2.44 -0.04 20.27
N SER A 346 1.94 0.12 19.05
CA SER A 346 1.41 1.40 18.56
C SER A 346 0.24 1.89 19.41
N LEU A 347 -0.71 1.00 19.73
CA LEU A 347 -1.81 1.29 20.65
C LEU A 347 -1.31 1.73 22.03
N ARG A 348 -0.31 1.02 22.58
CA ARG A 348 0.31 1.37 23.87
C ARG A 348 0.92 2.77 23.84
N ILE A 349 1.59 3.15 22.75
CA ILE A 349 2.15 4.50 22.57
C ILE A 349 1.03 5.53 22.48
N ILE A 350 -0.04 5.27 21.73
CA ILE A 350 -1.19 6.19 21.61
C ILE A 350 -1.81 6.46 22.99
N HIS A 351 -2.06 5.43 23.80
CA HIS A 351 -2.58 5.60 25.17
C HIS A 351 -1.66 6.46 26.05
N GLN A 352 -0.35 6.28 25.95
CA GLN A 352 0.61 7.08 26.71
C GLN A 352 0.65 8.53 26.23
N CYS A 353 0.63 8.77 24.91
CA CYS A 353 0.58 10.10 24.32
C CYS A 353 -0.69 10.86 24.73
N LEU A 354 -1.84 10.20 24.78
CA LEU A 354 -3.10 10.80 25.25
C LEU A 354 -2.99 11.24 26.71
N ASN A 355 -2.43 10.41 27.59
CA ASN A 355 -2.29 10.71 29.01
C ASN A 355 -1.22 11.77 29.33
N LYS A 356 -0.16 11.85 28.51
CA LYS A 356 0.99 12.75 28.72
C LYS A 356 0.93 14.03 27.87
N MET A 357 -0.15 14.29 27.15
CA MET A 357 -0.23 15.41 26.20
C MET A 357 -0.05 16.77 26.90
N PRO A 358 1.04 17.53 26.61
CA PRO A 358 1.25 18.82 27.24
C PRO A 358 0.40 19.92 26.59
N ALA A 359 0.07 20.95 27.36
CA ALA A 359 -0.43 22.21 26.83
C ALA A 359 0.73 23.03 26.25
N GLY A 360 0.47 23.82 25.20
CA GLY A 360 1.50 24.69 24.61
C GLY A 360 1.27 25.02 23.14
N PRO A 361 2.18 25.75 22.51
CA PRO A 361 2.13 26.02 21.08
C PRO A 361 2.42 24.75 20.26
N VAL A 362 1.80 24.62 19.10
CA VAL A 362 2.03 23.50 18.15
C VAL A 362 3.04 23.83 17.05
N ARG A 363 3.55 25.06 17.06
CA ARG A 363 4.46 25.63 16.06
C ARG A 363 5.59 26.38 16.74
N VAL A 364 6.75 26.37 16.11
CA VAL A 364 7.88 27.22 16.51
C VAL A 364 7.44 28.69 16.47
N GLU A 365 7.78 29.44 17.52
CA GLU A 365 7.36 30.85 17.68
C GLU A 365 8.08 31.82 16.74
N ASP A 366 9.13 31.37 16.04
CA ASP A 366 9.82 32.15 15.02
C ASP A 366 8.99 32.26 13.73
N TYR A 367 8.43 33.46 13.52
CA TYR A 367 7.62 33.80 12.35
C TYR A 367 8.42 33.90 11.04
N LYS A 368 9.75 33.75 11.08
CA LYS A 368 10.58 33.63 9.88
C LYS A 368 10.53 32.25 9.25
N VAL A 369 10.15 31.23 10.02
CA VAL A 369 10.02 29.84 9.56
C VAL A 369 8.56 29.42 9.52
N SER A 370 7.84 29.61 10.64
CA SER A 370 6.44 29.22 10.75
C SER A 370 5.52 30.43 10.47
N PRO A 371 4.38 30.27 9.77
CA PRO A 371 3.52 31.42 9.51
C PRO A 371 2.75 31.82 10.78
N PRO A 372 2.60 33.14 11.05
CA PRO A 372 1.94 33.64 12.25
C PRO A 372 0.44 33.30 12.27
N PRO A 373 -0.20 33.33 13.46
CA PRO A 373 -1.63 33.12 13.57
C PRO A 373 -2.42 34.21 12.84
N ARG A 374 -3.57 33.85 12.27
CA ARG A 374 -4.40 34.77 11.45
C ARG A 374 -4.88 36.01 12.20
N ALA A 375 -5.08 35.92 13.52
CA ALA A 375 -5.43 37.07 14.35
C ALA A 375 -4.29 38.09 14.36
N ALA A 376 -3.08 37.65 14.74
CA ALA A 376 -1.88 38.50 14.77
C ALA A 376 -1.51 39.07 13.40
N MET A 377 -1.67 38.29 12.33
CA MET A 377 -1.41 38.74 10.95
C MET A 377 -2.30 39.91 10.52
N LYS A 378 -3.53 40.02 11.03
CA LYS A 378 -4.46 41.09 10.67
C LYS A 378 -4.25 42.37 11.48
N GLU A 379 -3.65 42.27 12.65
CA GLU A 379 -3.45 43.39 13.57
C GLU A 379 -2.01 43.93 13.53
N ASN A 380 -1.00 43.06 13.48
CA ASN A 380 0.41 43.43 13.51
C ASN A 380 0.99 43.46 12.08
N MET A 381 1.63 44.60 11.74
CA MET A 381 2.32 44.80 10.47
C MET A 381 3.48 43.80 10.26
N GLU A 382 4.25 43.48 11.30
CA GLU A 382 5.38 42.54 11.19
C GLU A 382 4.91 41.13 10.83
N ALA A 383 3.84 40.67 11.48
CA ALA A 383 3.22 39.37 11.20
C ALA A 383 2.70 39.31 9.75
N LEU A 384 2.13 40.42 9.23
CA LEU A 384 1.70 40.49 7.84
C LEU A 384 2.89 40.42 6.86
N ILE A 385 4.00 41.12 7.16
CA ILE A 385 5.22 41.06 6.35
C ILE A 385 5.77 39.63 6.31
N HIS A 386 5.90 38.97 7.46
CA HIS A 386 6.37 37.60 7.55
C HIS A 386 5.46 36.61 6.80
N HIS A 387 4.14 36.72 6.97
CA HIS A 387 3.18 35.92 6.22
C HIS A 387 3.34 36.11 4.70
N PHE A 388 3.46 37.36 4.23
CA PHE A 388 3.62 37.66 2.81
C PHE A 388 4.91 37.06 2.24
N LEU A 389 6.05 37.21 2.93
CA LEU A 389 7.34 36.69 2.48
C LEU A 389 7.38 35.16 2.47
N LEU A 390 6.86 34.51 3.51
CA LEU A 390 6.84 33.05 3.63
C LEU A 390 6.07 32.37 2.49
N TYR A 391 4.93 32.92 2.07
CA TYR A 391 4.12 32.31 1.01
C TYR A 391 4.51 32.73 -0.42
N THR A 392 5.25 33.83 -0.58
CA THR A 392 5.71 34.29 -1.89
C THR A 392 7.12 33.77 -2.22
N LYS A 393 8.08 33.96 -1.31
CA LYS A 393 9.47 33.52 -1.48
C LYS A 393 9.74 32.18 -0.82
N GLY A 394 9.25 31.98 0.41
CA GLY A 394 9.66 30.88 1.29
C GLY A 394 10.66 31.33 2.35
N TYR A 395 11.05 30.41 3.24
CA TYR A 395 12.16 30.62 4.16
C TYR A 395 13.45 30.08 3.53
N ALA A 396 14.55 30.82 3.72
CA ALA A 396 15.87 30.38 3.30
C ALA A 396 16.43 29.39 4.32
N VAL A 397 16.93 28.25 3.84
CA VAL A 397 17.58 27.24 4.68
C VAL A 397 19.10 27.42 4.58
N PRO A 398 19.86 27.39 5.69
CA PRO A 398 21.31 27.49 5.66
C PRO A 398 21.96 26.52 4.65
N PRO A 399 23.08 26.89 4.02
CA PRO A 399 23.79 25.98 3.11
C PRO A 399 24.37 24.80 3.91
N GLY A 400 24.15 23.60 3.41
CA GLY A 400 24.56 22.36 4.08
C GLY A 400 23.83 21.14 3.53
N ASP A 401 24.29 19.97 3.93
CA ASP A 401 23.71 18.68 3.60
C ASP A 401 23.29 17.93 4.87
N THR A 402 22.20 17.18 4.77
CA THR A 402 21.73 16.34 5.87
C THR A 402 21.15 15.05 5.33
N TYR A 403 21.40 13.97 6.06
CA TYR A 403 20.61 12.74 5.97
C TYR A 403 19.85 12.60 7.29
N SER A 404 18.53 12.57 7.20
CA SER A 404 17.64 12.26 8.32
C SER A 404 16.86 11.01 7.97
N ALA A 405 16.76 10.09 8.91
CA ALA A 405 16.03 8.85 8.75
C ALA A 405 15.06 8.66 9.91
N ILE A 406 13.90 8.09 9.60
CA ILE A 406 12.89 7.70 10.57
C ILE A 406 12.53 6.23 10.38
N GLU A 407 11.92 5.65 11.41
CA GLU A 407 11.31 4.32 11.29
C GLU A 407 9.91 4.49 10.69
N ALA A 408 9.79 4.50 9.36
CA ALA A 408 8.49 4.34 8.72
C ALA A 408 7.94 2.92 9.00
N PRO A 409 6.62 2.67 8.86
CA PRO A 409 6.05 1.33 9.10
C PRO A 409 6.63 0.26 8.16
N LYS A 410 7.11 0.66 6.98
CA LYS A 410 7.82 -0.20 6.03
C LYS A 410 9.28 -0.46 6.40
N GLY A 411 9.92 0.47 7.12
CA GLY A 411 11.31 0.39 7.56
C GLY A 411 12.00 1.75 7.59
N GLU A 412 13.32 1.77 7.39
CA GLU A 412 14.07 3.02 7.41
C GLU A 412 13.74 3.85 6.17
N MET A 413 12.99 4.92 6.36
CA MET A 413 12.77 5.94 5.35
C MET A 413 13.72 7.10 5.62
N GLY A 414 14.60 7.37 4.67
CA GLY A 414 15.58 8.45 4.75
C GLY A 414 15.33 9.55 3.73
N VAL A 415 15.65 10.78 4.09
CA VAL A 415 15.72 11.90 3.14
C VAL A 415 17.08 12.56 3.26
N TYR A 416 17.78 12.60 2.13
CA TYR A 416 19.02 13.35 1.93
C TYR A 416 18.70 14.68 1.26
N VAL A 417 18.90 15.80 1.97
CA VAL A 417 18.63 17.14 1.46
C VAL A 417 19.93 17.91 1.38
N VAL A 418 20.17 18.56 0.25
CA VAL A 418 21.26 19.52 0.04
C VAL A 418 20.65 20.90 -0.15
N SER A 419 21.08 21.85 0.67
CA SER A 419 20.72 23.26 0.61
C SER A 419 21.91 24.09 0.13
N ASP A 420 21.68 25.01 -0.79
CA ASP A 420 22.66 25.99 -1.29
C ASP A 420 22.55 27.35 -0.58
N GLY A 421 21.70 27.45 0.45
CA GLY A 421 21.40 28.72 1.12
C GLY A 421 20.15 29.43 0.58
N SER A 422 19.51 28.89 -0.46
CA SER A 422 18.29 29.47 -1.06
C SER A 422 16.99 28.98 -0.39
N GLU A 423 15.84 29.48 -0.85
CA GLU A 423 14.52 29.03 -0.37
C GLU A 423 14.06 27.70 -1.00
N ARG A 424 14.87 27.14 -1.91
CA ARG A 424 14.60 25.90 -2.64
C ARG A 424 15.67 24.86 -2.29
N PRO A 425 15.32 23.58 -2.16
CA PRO A 425 16.33 22.56 -2.00
C PRO A 425 17.13 22.42 -3.30
N TYR A 426 18.46 22.45 -3.20
CA TYR A 426 19.33 22.23 -4.34
C TYR A 426 19.21 20.80 -4.87
N ARG A 427 19.15 19.84 -3.94
CA ARG A 427 18.90 18.43 -4.24
C ARG A 427 18.14 17.78 -3.12
N VAL A 428 17.19 16.93 -3.47
CA VAL A 428 16.49 16.03 -2.56
C VAL A 428 16.64 14.62 -3.10
N HIS A 429 17.14 13.72 -2.27
CA HIS A 429 17.15 12.29 -2.58
C HIS A 429 16.45 11.53 -1.47
N ILE A 430 15.52 10.66 -1.83
CA ILE A 430 14.76 9.87 -0.88
C ILE A 430 15.39 8.46 -0.86
N ARG A 431 15.55 7.88 0.31
CA ARG A 431 15.80 6.46 0.50
C ARG A 431 14.50 5.79 0.93
N ALA A 432 13.89 5.03 0.02
CA ALA A 432 12.68 4.27 0.29
C ALA A 432 13.05 2.84 0.71
N PRO A 433 12.44 2.32 1.79
CA PRO A 433 12.67 0.95 2.22
C PRO A 433 12.24 -0.07 1.16
N GLY A 434 11.08 0.11 0.51
CA GLY A 434 10.58 -0.82 -0.50
C GLY A 434 11.47 -0.96 -1.74
N PHE A 435 12.29 0.05 -2.08
CA PHE A 435 13.25 -0.06 -3.18
C PHE A 435 14.37 -1.06 -2.86
N ALA A 436 14.91 -1.01 -1.64
CA ALA A 436 15.92 -1.97 -1.19
C ALA A 436 15.33 -3.38 -1.05
N HIS A 437 14.11 -3.49 -0.51
CA HIS A 437 13.39 -4.76 -0.39
C HIS A 437 13.18 -5.43 -1.76
N LEU A 438 12.71 -4.67 -2.75
CA LEU A 438 12.48 -5.17 -4.10
C LEU A 438 13.78 -5.51 -4.84
N ALA A 439 14.87 -4.78 -4.59
CA ALA A 439 16.18 -5.14 -5.14
C ALA A 439 16.66 -6.52 -4.65
N GLY A 440 16.31 -6.90 -3.42
CA GLY A 440 16.60 -8.23 -2.87
C GLY A 440 15.60 -9.32 -3.27
N PHE A 441 14.58 -9.01 -4.08
CA PHE A 441 13.51 -9.95 -4.41
C PHE A 441 14.00 -11.22 -5.12
N ASP A 442 14.93 -11.10 -6.06
CA ASP A 442 15.53 -12.25 -6.77
C ASP A 442 16.21 -13.22 -5.80
N HIS A 443 16.95 -12.69 -4.83
CA HIS A 443 17.64 -13.49 -3.82
C HIS A 443 16.64 -14.25 -2.93
N VAL A 444 15.56 -13.58 -2.52
CA VAL A 444 14.57 -14.16 -1.59
C VAL A 444 13.66 -15.18 -2.28
N CYS A 445 13.32 -14.99 -3.56
CA CYS A 445 12.38 -15.85 -4.27
C CYS A 445 13.03 -17.05 -4.98
N LYS A 446 14.37 -17.12 -5.03
CA LYS A 446 15.07 -18.20 -5.73
C LYS A 446 14.83 -19.55 -5.06
N GLY A 447 14.40 -20.53 -5.84
CA GLY A 447 14.06 -21.88 -5.37
C GLY A 447 12.68 -22.01 -4.76
N HIS A 448 11.89 -20.92 -4.70
CA HIS A 448 10.50 -20.96 -4.29
C HIS A 448 9.56 -21.19 -5.48
N LEU A 449 8.32 -21.58 -5.18
CA LEU A 449 7.26 -21.76 -6.17
C LEU A 449 6.66 -20.41 -6.58
N LEU A 450 6.01 -20.38 -7.75
CA LEU A 450 5.32 -19.17 -8.25
C LEU A 450 4.30 -18.60 -7.24
N ALA A 451 3.57 -19.46 -6.54
CA ALA A 451 2.58 -19.03 -5.55
C ALA A 451 3.22 -18.38 -4.32
N ASP A 452 4.44 -18.78 -3.97
CA ASP A 452 5.17 -18.27 -2.81
C ASP A 452 5.75 -16.89 -3.08
N ALA A 453 6.10 -16.59 -4.33
CA ALA A 453 6.51 -15.24 -4.74
C ALA A 453 5.44 -14.19 -4.42
N VAL A 454 4.16 -14.51 -4.57
CA VAL A 454 3.06 -13.61 -4.19
C VAL A 454 3.05 -13.35 -2.68
N ALA A 455 3.29 -14.37 -1.86
CA ALA A 455 3.40 -14.19 -0.41
C ALA A 455 4.61 -13.31 -0.04
N VAL A 456 5.75 -13.52 -0.70
CA VAL A 456 6.96 -12.70 -0.50
C VAL A 456 6.68 -11.22 -0.85
N ILE A 457 6.03 -10.94 -1.99
CA ILE A 457 5.63 -9.58 -2.39
C ILE A 457 4.80 -8.91 -1.28
N GLY A 458 3.77 -9.59 -0.77
CA GLY A 458 2.92 -9.05 0.29
C GLY A 458 3.69 -8.81 1.60
N THR A 459 4.63 -9.68 1.96
CA THR A 459 5.44 -9.49 3.18
C THR A 459 6.50 -8.41 3.08
N MET A 460 6.93 -8.03 1.88
CA MET A 460 7.82 -6.87 1.67
C MET A 460 7.06 -5.55 1.72
N ASP A 461 5.72 -5.58 1.71
CA ASP A 461 4.85 -4.41 1.83
C ASP A 461 5.18 -3.31 0.81
N LEU A 462 5.21 -3.69 -0.46
CA LEU A 462 5.64 -2.81 -1.55
C LEU A 462 4.55 -1.82 -1.96
N VAL A 463 4.87 -0.53 -1.89
CA VAL A 463 4.06 0.56 -2.46
C VAL A 463 4.86 1.22 -3.57
N PHE A 464 4.40 1.11 -4.81
CA PHE A 464 5.20 1.55 -5.96
C PHE A 464 5.40 3.06 -6.06
N GLY A 465 4.63 3.86 -5.32
CA GLY A 465 4.85 5.30 -5.23
C GLY A 465 6.16 5.68 -4.52
N GLU A 466 6.66 4.85 -3.61
CA GLU A 466 7.98 5.02 -3.00
C GLU A 466 9.09 4.26 -3.73
N VAL A 467 8.78 3.22 -4.50
CA VAL A 467 9.79 2.52 -5.31
C VAL A 467 10.18 3.40 -6.51
N ASP A 468 9.16 3.91 -7.22
CA ASP A 468 9.30 4.70 -8.44
C ASP A 468 9.16 6.19 -8.15
N ARG A 469 10.29 6.90 -8.01
CA ARG A 469 10.30 8.29 -7.51
C ARG A 469 10.85 9.28 -8.51
#